data_AF-A0A2T4UVD1-F1
#
_entry.id   AF-A0A2T4UVD1-F1
#
_cell.length_a   1.000
_cell.length_b   1.000
_cell.length_c   1.000
_cell.angle_alpha   90.00
_cell.angle_beta   90.00
_cell.angle_gamma   90.00
#
_symmetry.space_group_name_H-M   'P 1'
#
loop_
_entity.id
_entity.type
_entity.pdbx_description
1 polymer ?
#
loop_
_entity_poly.entity_id
_entity_poly.type
_entity_poly.pdbx_seq_one_letter_code
_entity_poly.pdbx_strand_id
1 'polypeptide(L)'
;MTRDQYTGSTPTDPARSASSRLWRRSPSIAHVETPGRSVILDLAAPAPVPLVLTGTAVSIWQALDGVVSARQLVEGAAMSAGAPEFSVVESAVLSFLEELRAAGLIEIHTDPSDPDRSARPKQPAPGEETDE
;
A
#
# COMPACT_ATOMS: atom_id res chain seq x y z
N MET A 1 -40.66 21.45 -12.11
CA MET A 1 -40.15 20.08 -12.21
C MET A 1 -38.64 20.16 -12.31
N THR A 2 -37.98 20.02 -11.17
CA THR A 2 -36.56 20.28 -10.95
C THR A 2 -35.73 19.11 -11.46
N ARG A 3 -34.66 19.41 -12.21
CA ARG A 3 -33.72 18.44 -12.75
C ARG A 3 -32.56 18.36 -11.76
N ASP A 4 -32.54 17.32 -10.93
CA ASP A 4 -31.42 17.03 -10.03
C ASP A 4 -30.14 16.78 -10.83
N GLN A 5 -29.17 17.67 -10.66
CA GLN A 5 -27.80 17.47 -11.11
C GLN A 5 -27.11 16.50 -10.15
N TYR A 6 -27.07 15.22 -10.49
CA TYR A 6 -26.11 14.29 -9.91
C TYR A 6 -24.73 14.62 -10.48
N THR A 7 -23.94 15.36 -9.72
CA THR A 7 -22.50 15.47 -9.95
C THR A 7 -21.90 14.07 -9.80
N GLY A 8 -21.34 13.55 -10.90
CA GLY A 8 -20.61 12.30 -10.93
C GLY A 8 -19.35 12.41 -10.09
N SER A 9 -19.46 12.18 -8.79
CA SER A 9 -18.32 11.77 -7.98
C SER A 9 -17.99 10.36 -8.44
N THR A 10 -16.89 10.18 -9.18
CA THR A 10 -16.34 8.85 -9.39
C THR A 10 -16.19 8.20 -8.01
N PRO A 11 -16.78 7.02 -7.76
CA PRO A 11 -16.43 6.28 -6.57
C PRO A 11 -14.94 5.98 -6.69
N THR A 12 -14.13 6.66 -5.89
CA THR A 12 -12.74 6.28 -5.65
C THR A 12 -12.81 4.91 -4.99
N ASP A 13 -12.75 3.87 -5.82
CA ASP A 13 -12.71 2.50 -5.36
C ASP A 13 -11.45 2.35 -4.49
N PRO A 14 -11.59 2.20 -3.15
CA PRO A 14 -10.46 2.19 -2.25
C PRO A 14 -9.53 1.01 -2.53
N ALA A 15 -10.05 -0.08 -3.11
CA ALA A 15 -9.26 -1.23 -3.53
C ALA A 15 -8.29 -0.83 -4.66
N ARG A 16 -8.78 -0.12 -5.68
CA ARG A 16 -7.98 0.34 -6.81
C ARG A 16 -6.87 1.31 -6.39
N SER A 17 -7.15 2.18 -5.42
CA SER A 17 -6.14 3.08 -4.83
C SER A 17 -5.16 2.38 -3.90
N ALA A 18 -5.49 1.20 -3.37
CA ALA A 18 -4.58 0.42 -2.53
C ALA A 18 -3.57 -0.37 -3.37
N SER A 19 -4.01 -0.99 -4.46
CA SER A 19 -3.13 -1.75 -5.35
C SER A 19 -2.16 -0.89 -6.18
N SER A 20 -2.42 0.42 -6.31
CA SER A 20 -1.50 1.39 -6.93
C SER A 20 -0.42 1.93 -5.99
N ARG A 21 -0.52 1.70 -4.67
CA ARG A 21 0.49 2.20 -3.72
C ARG A 21 1.83 1.53 -3.96
N LEU A 22 2.88 2.34 -3.89
CA LEU A 22 4.26 1.87 -3.88
C LEU A 22 4.68 1.62 -2.44
N TRP A 23 5.41 0.52 -2.23
CA TRP A 23 5.86 0.04 -0.94
C TRP A 23 7.37 -0.13 -0.99
N ARG A 24 8.02 0.12 0.16
CA ARG A 24 9.44 -0.18 0.35
C ARG A 24 9.70 -0.68 1.76
N ARG A 25 10.77 -1.44 1.95
CA ARG A 25 11.26 -1.80 3.29
C ARG A 25 11.69 -0.56 4.05
N SER A 26 11.44 -0.54 5.35
CA SER A 26 11.95 0.50 6.25
C SER A 26 13.48 0.43 6.29
N PRO A 27 14.19 1.57 6.31
CA PRO A 27 15.65 1.58 6.41
C PRO A 27 16.15 1.12 7.79
N SER A 28 15.27 1.08 8.79
CA SER A 28 15.60 0.77 10.19
C SER A 28 15.34 -0.68 10.55
N ILE A 29 15.58 -1.63 9.63
CA ILE A 29 15.36 -3.06 9.89
C ILE A 29 16.67 -3.85 9.88
N ALA A 30 16.72 -4.92 10.68
CA ALA A 30 17.63 -6.03 10.47
C ALA A 30 16.87 -7.21 9.85
N HIS A 31 17.50 -7.89 8.90
CA HIS A 31 16.92 -9.02 8.19
C HIS A 31 17.94 -10.17 8.11
N VAL A 32 17.49 -11.37 8.49
CA VAL A 32 18.26 -12.62 8.31
C VAL A 32 17.40 -13.58 7.50
N GLU A 33 18.00 -14.15 6.46
CA GLU A 33 17.36 -15.10 5.58
C GLU A 33 17.99 -16.49 5.70
N THR A 34 17.14 -17.51 5.73
CA THR A 34 17.50 -18.92 5.68
C THR A 34 16.58 -19.61 4.67
N PRO A 35 16.94 -20.78 4.12
CA PRO A 35 16.07 -21.47 3.17
C PRO A 35 14.64 -21.66 3.71
N GLY A 36 13.67 -21.01 3.06
CA GLY A 36 12.24 -21.09 3.40
C GLY A 36 11.79 -20.23 4.59
N ARG A 37 12.66 -19.39 5.16
CA ARG A 37 12.34 -18.58 6.34
C ARG A 37 13.12 -17.27 6.39
N SER A 38 12.42 -16.17 6.63
CA SER A 38 13.02 -14.85 6.92
C SER A 38 12.68 -14.42 8.34
N VAL A 39 13.64 -13.79 9.01
CA VAL A 39 13.44 -13.16 10.32
C VAL A 39 13.75 -11.68 10.19
N ILE A 40 12.81 -10.83 10.57
CA ILE A 40 12.89 -9.38 10.44
C ILE A 40 12.75 -8.77 11.82
N LEU A 41 13.55 -7.74 12.09
CA LEU A 41 13.54 -7.01 13.34
C LEU A 41 13.52 -5.51 13.05
N ASP A 42 12.58 -4.77 13.64
CA ASP A 42 12.62 -3.31 13.65
C ASP A 42 13.67 -2.83 14.65
N LEU A 43 14.69 -2.11 14.19
CA LEU A 43 15.78 -1.57 15.02
C LEU A 43 15.42 -0.24 15.69
N ALA A 44 14.36 0.42 15.24
CA ALA A 44 13.89 1.67 15.85
C ALA A 44 12.96 1.42 17.05
N ALA A 45 12.39 0.22 17.18
CA ALA A 45 11.52 -0.15 18.28
C ALA A 45 12.30 -0.25 19.61
N PRO A 46 11.84 0.36 20.72
CA PRO A 46 12.50 0.29 22.02
C PRO A 46 12.60 -1.14 22.59
N ALA A 47 11.66 -2.01 22.22
CA ALA A 47 11.63 -3.42 22.59
C ALA A 47 11.21 -4.24 21.35
N PRO A 48 12.18 -4.56 20.48
CA PRO A 48 11.84 -5.10 19.17
C PRO A 48 11.43 -6.57 19.26
N VAL A 49 10.31 -6.91 18.61
CA VAL A 49 9.79 -8.27 18.53
C VAL A 49 10.13 -8.84 17.15
N PRO A 50 10.83 -10.00 17.05
CA PRO A 50 11.16 -10.58 15.76
C PRO A 50 9.90 -11.04 15.03
N LEU A 51 9.73 -10.62 13.78
CA LEU A 51 8.74 -11.17 12.88
C LEU A 51 9.36 -12.31 12.07
N VAL A 52 8.72 -13.47 12.10
CA VAL A 52 9.16 -14.64 11.34
C VAL A 52 8.21 -14.84 10.16
N LEU A 53 8.77 -14.82 8.95
CA LEU A 53 8.05 -15.10 7.71
C LEU A 53 8.41 -16.51 7.21
N THR A 54 7.41 -17.20 6.67
CA THR A 54 7.55 -18.51 6.02
C THR A 54 6.65 -18.61 4.79
N GLY A 55 6.93 -19.56 3.90
CA GLY A 55 6.11 -19.80 2.71
C GLY A 55 5.96 -18.57 1.82
N THR A 56 4.74 -18.31 1.32
CA THR A 56 4.44 -17.18 0.41
C THR A 56 4.82 -15.82 0.99
N ALA A 57 4.79 -15.65 2.31
CA ALA A 57 5.21 -14.39 2.95
C ALA A 57 6.69 -14.09 2.73
N VAL A 58 7.55 -15.12 2.65
CA VAL A 58 8.97 -14.95 2.30
C VAL A 58 9.11 -14.47 0.86
N SER A 59 8.35 -15.04 -0.07
CA SER A 59 8.38 -14.61 -1.48
C SER A 59 7.90 -13.17 -1.67
N ILE A 60 6.82 -12.77 -0.99
CA ILE A 60 6.34 -11.38 -1.01
C ILE A 60 7.38 -10.45 -0.40
N TRP A 61 7.99 -10.85 0.72
CA TRP A 61 9.05 -10.08 1.35
C TRP A 61 10.27 -9.92 0.43
N GLN A 62 10.75 -10.99 -0.20
CA GLN A 62 11.86 -10.95 -1.15
C GLN A 62 11.56 -10.05 -2.34
N ALA A 63 10.33 -10.08 -2.86
CA ALA A 63 9.89 -9.21 -3.94
C ALA A 63 9.85 -7.72 -3.54
N LEU A 64 9.72 -7.40 -2.25
CA LEU A 64 9.86 -6.05 -1.69
C LEU A 64 11.34 -5.61 -1.57
N ASP A 65 12.14 -5.79 -2.62
CA ASP A 65 13.49 -5.23 -2.69
C ASP A 65 13.48 -3.93 -3.50
N GLY A 66 13.70 -2.79 -2.83
CA GLY A 66 13.52 -1.46 -3.40
C GLY A 66 12.08 -0.93 -3.27
N VAL A 67 11.59 -0.26 -4.31
CA VAL A 67 10.25 0.35 -4.38
C VAL A 67 9.39 -0.46 -5.36
N VAL A 68 8.29 -1.03 -4.88
CA VAL A 68 7.45 -1.94 -5.66
C VAL A 68 5.97 -1.64 -5.44
N SER A 69 5.15 -1.74 -6.48
CA SER A 69 3.70 -1.57 -6.35
C SER A 69 3.02 -2.79 -5.73
N ALA A 70 1.93 -2.57 -4.99
CA ALA A 70 1.12 -3.68 -4.47
C ALA A 70 0.65 -4.62 -5.60
N ARG A 71 0.26 -4.08 -6.77
CA ARG A 71 -0.12 -4.89 -7.93
C ARG A 71 0.98 -5.86 -8.39
N GLN A 72 2.23 -5.41 -8.48
CA GLN A 72 3.36 -6.28 -8.87
C GLN A 72 3.57 -7.42 -7.86
N LEU A 73 3.39 -7.13 -6.57
CA LEU A 73 3.48 -8.14 -5.51
C LEU A 73 2.35 -9.17 -5.61
N VAL A 74 1.13 -8.74 -5.91
CA VAL A 74 -0.02 -9.63 -6.15
C VAL A 74 0.22 -10.53 -7.36
N GLU A 75 0.67 -9.97 -8.48
CA GLU A 75 0.98 -10.72 -9.70
C GLU A 75 2.07 -11.78 -9.42
N GLY A 76 3.15 -11.40 -8.72
CA GLY A 76 4.22 -12.33 -8.32
C GLY A 76 3.75 -13.43 -7.36
N ALA A 77 2.92 -13.08 -6.37
CA ALA A 77 2.36 -14.03 -5.42
C ALA A 77 1.40 -15.03 -6.10
N ALA A 78 0.54 -14.56 -7.01
CA ALA A 78 -0.40 -15.40 -7.75
C ALA A 78 0.34 -16.40 -8.66
N MET A 79 1.40 -15.95 -9.34
CA MET A 79 2.25 -16.83 -10.15
C MET A 79 2.95 -17.90 -9.30
N SER A 80 3.50 -17.52 -8.13
CA SER A 80 4.20 -18.43 -7.23
C SER A 80 3.27 -19.48 -6.59
N ALA A 81 2.01 -19.13 -6.37
CA ALA A 81 1.00 -20.01 -5.79
C ALA A 81 0.30 -20.93 -6.81
N GLY A 82 0.63 -20.85 -8.11
CA GLY A 82 0.05 -21.70 -9.14
C GLY A 82 -1.34 -21.25 -9.65
N ALA A 83 -1.56 -19.93 -9.72
CA ALA A 83 -2.78 -19.28 -10.21
C ALA A 83 -4.06 -19.45 -9.35
N PRO A 84 -4.06 -19.01 -8.07
CA PRO A 84 -5.30 -18.77 -7.32
C PRO A 84 -6.10 -17.64 -7.94
N GLU A 85 -7.38 -17.52 -7.58
CA GLU A 85 -8.21 -16.37 -7.97
C GLU A 85 -7.54 -15.06 -7.55
N PHE A 86 -7.29 -14.17 -8.52
CA PHE A 86 -6.50 -12.95 -8.31
C PHE A 86 -7.05 -12.07 -7.18
N SER A 87 -8.37 -11.98 -7.05
CA SER A 87 -9.08 -11.24 -6.00
C SER A 87 -8.73 -11.71 -4.57
N VAL A 88 -8.56 -13.03 -4.39
CA VAL A 88 -8.19 -13.66 -3.12
C VAL A 88 -6.73 -13.36 -2.79
N VAL A 89 -5.85 -13.45 -3.78
CA VAL A 89 -4.43 -13.11 -3.62
C VAL A 89 -4.25 -11.62 -3.32
N GLU A 90 -4.98 -10.76 -4.04
CA GLU A 90 -4.95 -9.30 -3.85
C GLU A 90 -5.31 -8.93 -2.41
N SER A 91 -6.42 -9.45 -1.90
CA SER A 91 -6.87 -9.18 -0.53
C SER A 91 -5.83 -9.63 0.50
N ALA A 92 -5.29 -10.84 0.34
CA ALA A 92 -4.29 -11.39 1.26
C ALA A 92 -2.97 -10.60 1.25
N VAL A 93 -2.48 -10.21 0.08
CA VAL A 93 -1.25 -9.41 -0.06
C VAL A 93 -1.46 -8.02 0.52
N LEU A 94 -2.59 -7.36 0.25
CA LEU A 94 -2.87 -6.03 0.80
C LEU A 94 -2.96 -6.05 2.32
N SER A 95 -3.65 -7.04 2.90
CA SER A 95 -3.69 -7.22 4.36
C SER A 95 -2.29 -7.43 4.95
N PHE A 96 -1.48 -8.30 4.32
CA PHE A 96 -0.11 -8.54 4.76
C PHE A 96 0.78 -7.29 4.70
N LEU A 97 0.65 -6.46 3.67
CA LEU A 97 1.38 -5.20 3.56
C LEU A 97 1.01 -4.22 4.68
N GLU A 98 -0.29 -4.09 4.99
CA GLU A 98 -0.72 -3.22 6.10
C GLU A 98 -0.26 -3.76 7.47
N GLU A 99 -0.19 -5.09 7.67
CA GLU A 99 0.40 -5.69 8.87
C GLU A 99 1.89 -5.37 9.01
N LEU A 100 2.67 -5.54 7.94
CA LEU A 100 4.09 -5.18 7.93
C LEU A 100 4.31 -3.69 8.20
N ARG A 101 3.45 -2.84 7.65
CA ARG A 101 3.48 -1.39 7.86
C ARG A 101 3.14 -1.02 9.29
N ALA A 102 2.10 -1.63 9.86
CA ALA A 102 1.72 -1.42 11.25
C ALA A 102 2.83 -1.87 12.22
N ALA A 103 3.61 -2.87 11.83
CA ALA A 103 4.81 -3.31 12.54
C ALA A 103 6.07 -2.46 12.27
N GLY A 104 5.99 -1.39 11.47
CA GLY A 104 7.12 -0.51 11.16
C GLY A 104 8.17 -1.09 10.20
N LEU A 105 7.90 -2.25 9.59
CA LEU A 105 8.86 -2.99 8.77
C LEU A 105 8.90 -2.51 7.31
N ILE A 106 7.80 -1.95 6.83
CA ILE A 106 7.67 -1.36 5.50
C ILE A 106 6.94 -0.01 5.59
N GLU A 107 7.07 0.79 4.55
CA GLU A 107 6.40 2.08 4.44
C GLU A 107 5.86 2.33 3.02
N ILE A 108 4.83 3.17 2.93
CA ILE A 108 4.33 3.64 1.64
C ILE A 108 5.35 4.62 1.07
N HIS A 109 5.84 4.33 -0.12
CA HIS A 109 6.67 5.25 -0.87
C HIS A 109 5.76 6.17 -1.68
N THR A 110 5.72 7.44 -1.30
CA THR A 110 5.13 8.46 -2.17
C THR A 110 6.14 8.80 -3.25
N ASP A 111 5.83 8.50 -4.51
CA ASP A 111 6.61 9.03 -5.62
C ASP A 111 6.43 10.56 -5.65
N PRO A 112 7.51 11.36 -5.58
CA PRO A 112 7.39 12.82 -5.56
C PRO A 112 6.87 13.40 -6.88
N SER A 113 6.77 12.59 -7.95
CA SER A 113 6.23 12.98 -9.25
C SER A 113 4.73 12.72 -9.36
N ASP A 114 4.05 12.18 -8.34
CA ASP A 114 2.60 11.97 -8.35
C ASP A 114 1.87 13.34 -8.34
N PRO A 115 1.31 13.79 -9.49
CA PRO A 115 0.70 15.10 -9.60
C PRO A 115 -0.71 15.15 -8.97
N ASP A 116 -1.28 14.00 -8.57
CA ASP A 116 -2.66 13.90 -8.07
C ASP A 116 -2.86 14.67 -6.76
N ARG A 117 -1.79 14.85 -5.97
CA ARG A 117 -1.83 15.66 -4.74
C ARG A 117 -1.84 17.18 -5.00
N SER A 118 -1.37 17.62 -6.16
CA SER A 118 -1.31 19.05 -6.54
C SER A 118 -2.63 19.58 -7.10
N ALA A 119 -3.58 18.70 -7.41
CA ALA A 119 -4.84 19.06 -8.04
C ALA A 119 -6.01 19.24 -7.06
N ARG A 120 -5.78 19.34 -5.74
CA ARG A 120 -6.86 19.72 -4.82
C ARG A 120 -7.26 21.17 -5.13
N PRO A 121 -8.49 21.43 -5.63
CA PRO A 121 -8.91 22.80 -5.91
C PRO A 121 -8.89 23.56 -4.60
N LYS A 122 -8.30 24.77 -4.58
CA LYS A 122 -8.54 25.74 -3.51
C LYS A 122 -10.04 25.97 -3.48
N GLN A 123 -10.71 25.38 -2.50
CA GLN A 123 -12.12 25.64 -2.22
C GLN A 123 -12.27 27.16 -2.03
N PRO A 124 -13.02 27.87 -2.88
CA PRO A 124 -13.24 29.29 -2.67
C PRO A 124 -13.96 29.48 -1.33
N ALA A 125 -13.51 30.46 -0.54
CA ALA A 125 -14.12 30.81 0.73
C ALA A 125 -15.59 31.21 0.49
N PRO A 126 -16.54 30.75 1.31
CA PRO A 126 -17.92 31.20 1.21
C PRO A 126 -18.02 32.57 1.89
N GLY A 127 -18.34 33.63 1.15
CA GLY A 127 -18.78 34.89 1.76
C GLY A 127 -18.26 36.20 1.17
N GLU A 128 -18.22 36.37 -0.16
CA GLU A 128 -18.33 37.70 -0.76
C GLU A 128 -19.66 37.76 -1.52
N GLU A 129 -20.74 37.85 -0.74
CA GLU A 129 -22.03 38.31 -1.21
C GLU A 129 -21.91 39.84 -1.32
N THR A 130 -21.69 40.32 -2.55
CA THR A 130 -21.73 41.75 -2.88
C THR A 130 -23.16 42.26 -2.78
N ASP A 131 -23.33 43.22 -1.87
CA ASP A 131 -24.43 44.17 -1.72
C ASP A 131 -24.72 44.89 -3.05
N GLU A 132 -25.99 44.91 -3.49
CA GLU A 132 -26.56 45.97 -4.33
C GLU A 132 -28.02 46.22 -3.94
#